data_AF-A0AAN5DFJ4-F1
#
_entry.id   AF-A0AAN5DFJ4-F1
#
_cell.length_a   1.000
_cell.length_b   1.000
_cell.length_c   1.000
_cell.angle_alpha   90.00
_cell.angle_beta   90.00
_cell.angle_gamma   90.00
#
_symmetry.space_group_name_H-M   'P 1'
#
loop_
_entity.id
_entity.type
_entity.pdbx_description
1 polymer ?
#
loop_
_entity_poly.entity_id
_entity_poly.type
_entity_poly.pdbx_seq_one_letter_code
_entity_poly.pdbx_strand_id
1 'polypeptide(L)'
;LVLVFIHTTSAISCQNQYNFDVPWFAAYKFPEMAGEPSDSDDGYGFYYLDSTSKSSFKPSPVSLKQPHNAIGYTLAPYYDRMDDGDVLHVFYNDEPAVNGTELKLHMAGIVSEAASVEKGHRKGILLFDKDSGSGIW
;
A
#
# COMPACT_ATOMS: atom_id res chain seq x y z
N LEU A 1 38.92 9.40 -18.75
CA LEU A 1 37.46 9.13 -18.87
C LEU A 1 36.91 9.11 -17.45
N VAL A 2 36.10 10.08 -17.04
CA VAL A 2 35.47 10.11 -15.71
C VAL A 2 34.02 9.66 -15.89
N LEU A 3 33.68 8.51 -15.32
CA LEU A 3 32.30 8.03 -15.22
C LEU A 3 31.67 8.67 -14.00
N VAL A 4 30.71 9.57 -14.23
CA VAL A 4 29.86 10.12 -13.16
C VAL A 4 28.66 9.19 -13.03
N PHE A 5 28.59 8.45 -11.92
CA PHE A 5 27.39 7.69 -11.56
C PHE A 5 26.43 8.66 -10.84
N ILE A 6 25.38 9.07 -11.55
CA ILE A 6 24.26 9.79 -10.93
C ILE A 6 23.43 8.74 -10.21
N HIS A 7 23.46 8.76 -8.87
CA HIS A 7 22.58 7.93 -8.06
C HIS A 7 21.19 8.54 -8.12
N THR A 8 20.29 7.98 -8.94
CA THR A 8 18.88 8.37 -8.96
C THR A 8 18.15 7.53 -7.94
N THR A 9 17.85 8.10 -6.77
CA THR A 9 16.97 7.48 -5.78
C THR A 9 15.54 7.57 -6.30
N SER A 10 14.88 6.43 -6.52
CA SER A 10 13.46 6.42 -6.90
C SER A 10 12.62 6.82 -5.68
N ALA A 11 11.82 7.87 -5.82
CA ALA A 11 10.95 8.34 -4.75
C ALA A 11 9.80 7.35 -4.50
N ILE A 12 9.46 7.13 -3.24
CA ILE A 12 8.24 6.45 -2.82
C ILE A 12 7.05 7.38 -3.12
N SER A 13 6.14 6.90 -3.95
CA SER A 13 4.96 7.64 -4.42
C SER A 13 3.76 6.71 -4.58
N CYS A 14 2.56 7.27 -4.58
CA CYS A 14 1.38 6.52 -5.02
C CYS A 14 1.46 6.30 -6.52
N GLN A 15 1.17 5.08 -6.98
CA GLN A 15 1.20 4.72 -8.39
C GLN A 15 -0.19 4.32 -8.87
N ASN A 16 -0.58 4.82 -10.03
CA ASN A 16 -1.87 4.51 -10.61
C ASN A 16 -1.91 3.10 -11.24
N GLN A 17 -3.06 2.74 -11.81
CA GLN A 17 -3.26 1.42 -12.45
C GLN A 17 -2.38 1.16 -13.68
N TYR A 18 -1.60 2.15 -14.11
CA TYR A 18 -0.68 2.08 -15.25
C TYR A 18 0.78 2.30 -14.83
N ASN A 19 1.07 2.20 -13.52
CA ASN A 19 2.41 2.37 -12.95
C ASN A 19 3.01 3.78 -13.19
N PHE A 20 2.17 4.82 -13.16
CA PHE A 20 2.61 6.21 -13.14
C PHE A 20 2.36 6.85 -11.79
N ASP A 21 3.31 7.67 -11.35
CA ASP A 21 3.21 8.45 -10.12
C ASP A 21 2.00 9.37 -10.16
N VAL A 22 1.21 9.34 -9.09
CA VAL A 22 0.06 10.21 -8.85
C VAL A 22 0.09 10.73 -7.42
N PRO A 23 -0.33 11.97 -7.14
CA PRO A 23 -0.44 12.47 -5.77
C PRO A 23 -1.36 11.66 -4.87
N TRP A 24 -2.40 11.05 -5.43
CA TRP A 24 -3.35 10.21 -4.70
C TRP A 24 -4.17 9.34 -5.65
N PHE A 25 -4.64 8.21 -5.14
CA PHE A 25 -5.73 7.44 -5.73
C PHE A 25 -6.69 6.96 -4.65
N ALA A 26 -7.87 6.53 -5.06
CA ALA A 26 -8.87 5.87 -4.23
C ALA A 26 -9.35 4.61 -4.96
N ALA A 27 -9.51 3.53 -4.19
CA ALA A 27 -10.06 2.27 -4.67
C ALA A 27 -11.26 1.88 -3.82
N TYR A 28 -12.34 1.43 -4.46
CA TYR A 28 -13.53 0.90 -3.81
C TYR A 28 -13.69 -0.57 -4.21
N LYS A 29 -13.35 -1.49 -3.30
CA LYS A 29 -13.51 -2.93 -3.52
C LYS A 29 -14.98 -3.30 -3.66
N PHE A 30 -15.33 -4.06 -4.69
CA PHE A 30 -16.65 -4.61 -4.86
C PHE A 30 -16.81 -5.90 -4.05
N PRO A 31 -17.98 -6.14 -3.42
CA PRO A 31 -18.24 -7.41 -2.75
C PRO A 31 -18.31 -8.57 -3.77
N GLU A 32 -18.33 -9.79 -3.26
CA GLU A 32 -18.53 -11.01 -4.06
C GLU A 32 -19.95 -11.01 -4.65
N MET A 33 -20.05 -10.62 -5.92
CA MET A 33 -21.33 -10.44 -6.63
C MET A 33 -21.09 -10.34 -8.13
N ALA A 34 -21.94 -11.00 -8.92
CA ALA A 34 -21.89 -10.91 -10.37
C ALA A 34 -22.09 -9.48 -10.90
N GLY A 35 -21.26 -9.11 -11.87
CA GLY A 35 -21.36 -7.85 -12.59
C GLY A 35 -20.00 -7.21 -12.90
N GLU A 36 -20.02 -5.90 -13.15
CA GLU A 36 -18.81 -5.08 -13.22
C GLU A 36 -18.43 -4.61 -11.81
N PRO A 37 -17.13 -4.47 -11.47
CA PRO A 37 -15.93 -4.61 -12.31
C PRO A 37 -15.47 -6.08 -12.51
N SER A 38 -14.46 -6.33 -13.37
CA SER A 38 -13.89 -7.68 -13.56
C SER A 38 -13.52 -8.35 -12.23
N ASP A 39 -13.72 -9.66 -12.11
CA ASP A 39 -13.47 -10.46 -10.89
C ASP A 39 -14.32 -10.06 -9.67
N SER A 40 -15.44 -9.35 -9.90
CA SER A 40 -16.49 -9.08 -8.90
C SER A 40 -17.12 -10.36 -8.35
N ASP A 41 -17.28 -11.39 -9.18
CA ASP A 41 -17.80 -12.71 -8.78
C ASP A 41 -16.98 -13.39 -7.67
N ASP A 42 -15.70 -13.06 -7.57
CA ASP A 42 -14.80 -13.55 -6.51
C ASP A 42 -14.55 -12.49 -5.42
N GLY A 43 -15.16 -11.30 -5.54
CA GLY A 43 -14.96 -10.18 -4.62
C GLY A 43 -13.59 -9.48 -4.74
N TYR A 44 -12.91 -9.61 -5.89
CA TYR A 44 -11.63 -8.94 -6.16
C TYR A 44 -11.73 -7.81 -7.18
N GLY A 45 -12.90 -7.62 -7.80
CA GLY A 45 -13.19 -6.44 -8.61
C GLY A 45 -13.23 -5.17 -7.76
N PHE A 46 -12.81 -4.04 -8.34
CA PHE A 46 -12.82 -2.75 -7.65
C PHE A 46 -13.03 -1.59 -8.62
N TYR A 47 -13.63 -0.52 -8.12
CA TYR A 47 -13.68 0.76 -8.81
C TYR A 47 -12.49 1.61 -8.40
N TYR A 48 -12.02 2.44 -9.31
CA TYR A 48 -10.81 3.25 -9.15
C TYR A 48 -11.02 4.70 -9.56
N LEU A 49 -10.35 5.60 -8.85
CA LEU A 49 -10.29 7.03 -9.12
C LEU A 49 -8.91 7.57 -8.71
N ASP A 50 -8.34 8.50 -9.46
CA ASP A 50 -7.10 9.19 -9.07
C ASP A 50 -7.09 10.67 -9.45
N SER A 51 -6.01 11.35 -9.08
CA SER A 51 -5.78 12.76 -9.36
C SER A 51 -5.81 13.14 -10.84
N THR A 52 -5.66 12.18 -11.76
CA THR A 52 -5.65 12.43 -13.22
C THR A 52 -7.03 12.27 -13.85
N SER A 53 -7.98 11.71 -13.10
CA SER A 53 -9.30 11.31 -13.56
C SER A 53 -10.35 12.41 -13.34
N LYS A 54 -11.37 12.46 -14.21
CA LYS A 54 -12.43 13.52 -14.23
C LYS A 54 -13.51 13.38 -13.13
N SER A 55 -13.10 13.05 -11.91
CA SER A 55 -13.95 13.07 -10.69
C SER A 55 -14.99 11.95 -10.54
N SER A 56 -14.89 10.83 -11.25
CA SER A 56 -15.75 9.67 -11.01
C SER A 56 -14.98 8.35 -10.94
N PHE A 57 -15.44 7.48 -10.05
CA PHE A 57 -15.00 6.10 -9.98
C PHE A 57 -15.32 5.36 -11.29
N LYS A 58 -14.33 4.66 -11.83
CA LYS A 58 -14.48 3.79 -13.01
C LYS A 58 -14.17 2.35 -12.64
N PRO A 59 -14.85 1.36 -13.25
CA PRO A 59 -14.49 -0.04 -13.04
C PRO A 59 -13.02 -0.24 -13.42
N SER A 60 -12.25 -0.88 -12.54
CA SER A 60 -10.89 -1.27 -12.87
C SER A 60 -10.89 -2.35 -13.95
N PRO A 61 -10.02 -2.26 -14.95
CA PRO A 61 -9.81 -3.36 -15.90
C PRO A 61 -8.94 -4.48 -15.33
N VAL A 62 -8.40 -4.33 -14.11
CA VAL A 62 -7.52 -5.30 -13.45
C VAL A 62 -8.11 -5.77 -12.13
N SER A 63 -7.71 -6.96 -11.71
CA SER A 63 -8.16 -7.60 -10.48
C SER A 63 -7.25 -7.29 -9.31
N LEU A 64 -7.79 -7.19 -8.09
CA LEU A 64 -6.99 -7.14 -6.86
C LEU A 64 -6.18 -8.42 -6.61
N LYS A 65 -6.46 -9.53 -7.32
CA LYS A 65 -5.62 -10.75 -7.26
C LYS A 65 -4.25 -10.55 -7.90
N GLN A 66 -4.12 -9.60 -8.81
CA GLN A 66 -2.89 -9.39 -9.57
C GLN A 66 -2.01 -8.34 -8.89
N PRO A 67 -0.69 -8.51 -8.85
CA PRO A 67 0.20 -7.47 -8.30
C PRO A 67 0.28 -6.21 -9.19
N HIS A 68 -0.14 -6.32 -10.45
CA HIS A 68 -0.10 -5.26 -11.46
C HIS A 68 -1.35 -4.36 -11.38
N ASN A 69 -1.54 -3.70 -10.25
CA ASN A 69 -2.61 -2.72 -10.03
C ASN A 69 -2.09 -1.56 -9.16
N ALA A 70 -2.88 -0.49 -9.00
CA ALA A 70 -2.45 0.70 -8.26
C ALA A 70 -1.93 0.39 -6.84
N ILE A 71 -2.60 -0.52 -6.11
CA ILE A 71 -2.18 -0.92 -4.75
C ILE A 71 -0.86 -1.70 -4.81
N GLY A 72 -0.75 -2.66 -5.73
CA GLY A 72 0.46 -3.46 -5.87
C GLY A 72 1.68 -2.64 -6.29
N TYR A 73 1.53 -1.74 -7.27
CA TYR A 73 2.58 -0.81 -7.69
C TYR A 73 3.00 0.12 -6.54
N THR A 74 2.03 0.71 -5.84
CA THR A 74 2.28 1.60 -4.69
C THR A 74 3.03 0.90 -3.54
N LEU A 75 2.81 -0.40 -3.33
CA LEU A 75 3.50 -1.17 -2.30
C LEU A 75 4.81 -1.82 -2.76
N ALA A 76 5.09 -1.87 -4.06
CA ALA A 76 6.28 -2.50 -4.61
C ALA A 76 7.59 -2.00 -3.98
N PRO A 77 7.78 -0.68 -3.74
CA PRO A 77 9.01 -0.18 -3.11
C PRO A 77 9.31 -0.81 -1.75
N TYR A 78 8.28 -1.17 -0.95
CA TYR A 78 8.49 -1.89 0.30
C TYR A 78 8.95 -3.34 0.06
N TYR A 79 8.25 -4.07 -0.82
CA TYR A 79 8.58 -5.48 -1.08
C TYR A 79 9.96 -5.64 -1.72
N ASP A 80 10.41 -4.66 -2.51
CA ASP A 80 11.73 -4.66 -3.14
C ASP A 80 12.86 -4.24 -2.18
N ARG A 81 12.55 -3.55 -1.09
CA ARG A 81 13.52 -2.92 -0.16
C ARG A 81 13.25 -3.28 1.32
N MET A 82 12.68 -4.45 1.60
CA MET A 82 12.32 -4.82 2.99
C MET A 82 13.50 -4.77 3.97
N ASP A 83 14.69 -5.16 3.51
CA ASP A 83 15.91 -5.21 4.32
C ASP A 83 16.70 -3.88 4.29
N ASP A 84 16.16 -2.84 3.64
CA ASP A 84 16.79 -1.54 3.53
C ASP A 84 16.52 -0.69 4.78
N GLY A 85 17.58 -0.44 5.55
CA GLY A 85 17.52 0.39 6.77
C GLY A 85 17.19 1.86 6.52
N ASP A 86 17.18 2.30 5.25
CA ASP A 86 16.85 3.66 4.86
C ASP A 86 15.35 3.83 4.53
N VAL A 87 14.60 2.72 4.48
CA VAL A 87 13.14 2.69 4.31
C VAL A 87 12.45 2.38 5.63
N LEU A 88 11.84 3.42 6.22
CA LEU A 88 10.91 3.25 7.31
C LEU A 88 9.60 2.65 6.77
N HIS A 89 9.13 1.60 7.43
CA HIS A 89 7.82 1.01 7.17
C HIS A 89 7.07 0.77 8.49
N VAL A 90 5.79 1.14 8.53
CA VAL A 90 4.91 0.91 9.67
C VAL A 90 3.62 0.28 9.16
N PHE A 91 3.37 -0.98 9.51
CA PHE A 91 2.09 -1.65 9.30
C PHE A 91 1.30 -1.61 10.60
N TYR A 92 0.06 -1.15 10.55
CA TYR A 92 -0.84 -1.18 11.69
C TYR A 92 -2.13 -1.91 11.32
N ASN A 93 -2.59 -2.75 12.25
CA ASN A 93 -3.80 -3.55 12.11
C ASN A 93 -4.22 -3.99 13.52
N ASP A 94 -5.51 -3.88 13.82
CA ASP A 94 -6.14 -4.34 15.06
C ASP A 94 -6.37 -5.87 15.07
N GLU A 95 -6.39 -6.50 13.91
CA GLU A 95 -6.50 -7.94 13.69
C GLU A 95 -5.21 -8.46 13.05
N PRO A 96 -4.21 -8.89 13.85
CA PRO A 96 -2.90 -9.29 13.32
C PRO A 96 -3.03 -10.38 12.26
N ALA A 97 -2.18 -10.32 11.23
CA ALA A 97 -2.13 -11.33 10.19
C ALA A 97 -1.79 -12.70 10.80
N VAL A 98 -2.33 -13.78 10.23
CA VAL A 98 -2.18 -15.16 10.76
C VAL A 98 -0.70 -15.58 10.93
N ASN A 99 0.20 -14.99 10.15
CA ASN A 99 1.66 -15.18 10.24
C ASN A 99 2.42 -13.85 10.48
N GLY A 100 1.74 -12.80 10.93
CA GLY A 100 2.38 -11.53 11.24
C GLY A 100 3.25 -11.67 12.47
N THR A 101 4.53 -11.31 12.38
CA THR A 101 5.30 -10.98 13.57
C THR A 101 4.65 -9.74 14.18
N GLU A 102 3.92 -9.89 15.29
CA GLU A 102 3.55 -8.73 16.09
C GLU A 102 4.81 -7.92 16.32
N LEU A 103 4.76 -6.62 16.02
CA LEU A 103 5.75 -5.71 16.54
C LEU A 103 5.56 -5.69 18.06
N LYS A 104 6.20 -6.66 18.75
CA LYS A 104 6.60 -6.50 20.14
C LYS A 104 7.61 -5.37 20.11
N LEU A 105 7.10 -4.14 20.11
CA LEU A 105 7.89 -2.96 20.35
C LEU A 105 8.67 -3.26 21.62
N HIS A 106 9.97 -3.50 21.48
CA HIS A 106 10.90 -3.70 22.59
C HIS A 106 11.14 -2.37 23.32
N MET A 107 10.07 -1.59 23.52
CA MET A 107 9.99 -0.51 24.49
C MET A 107 9.60 -1.19 25.80
N ALA A 108 10.61 -1.38 26.64
CA ALA A 108 10.53 -2.02 27.94
C ALA A 108 9.22 -1.69 28.69
N GLY A 109 8.39 -2.72 28.89
CA GLY A 109 7.61 -2.86 30.12
C GLY A 109 6.17 -2.36 30.19
N ILE A 110 5.54 -1.85 29.13
CA ILE A 110 4.14 -1.36 29.25
C ILE A 110 3.32 -1.60 27.97
N VAL A 111 3.03 -2.84 27.59
CA VAL A 111 1.79 -3.10 26.84
C VAL A 111 1.24 -4.45 27.27
N SER A 112 0.15 -4.42 28.05
CA SER A 112 -0.63 -5.60 28.43
C SER A 112 -1.41 -6.15 27.23
N GLU A 113 -1.51 -7.47 27.17
CA GLU A 113 -2.13 -8.34 26.16
C GLU A 113 -3.65 -8.18 25.97
N ALA A 114 -4.21 -7.03 26.36
CA ALA A 114 -5.66 -6.80 26.46
C ALA A 114 -6.18 -5.60 25.63
N ALA A 115 -5.40 -5.06 24.69
CA ALA A 115 -5.73 -3.80 24.02
C ALA A 115 -6.38 -3.92 22.63
N SER A 116 -6.86 -5.11 22.21
CA SER A 116 -7.35 -5.32 20.84
C SER A 116 -8.81 -4.93 20.58
N VAL A 117 -9.63 -4.73 21.62
CA VAL A 117 -11.09 -4.46 21.44
C VAL A 117 -11.45 -2.97 21.59
N GLU A 118 -10.56 -2.15 22.17
CA GLU A 118 -10.84 -0.71 22.41
C GLU A 118 -10.33 0.21 21.28
N LYS A 119 -9.62 -0.34 20.29
CA LYS A 119 -9.07 0.42 19.15
C LYS A 119 -9.95 0.23 17.92
N GLY A 120 -10.05 1.28 17.10
CA GLY A 120 -10.88 1.23 15.89
C GLY A 120 -10.37 0.21 14.86
N HIS A 121 -11.28 -0.51 14.22
CA HIS A 121 -11.02 -1.50 13.16
C HIS A 121 -10.44 -0.85 11.90
N ARG A 122 -9.13 -0.57 11.93
CA ARG A 122 -8.42 0.14 10.86
C ARG A 122 -7.09 -0.52 10.59
N LYS A 123 -6.78 -0.57 9.31
CA LYS A 123 -5.62 -1.23 8.74
C LYS A 123 -4.94 -0.24 7.82
N GLY A 124 -3.63 -0.24 7.77
CA GLY A 124 -2.89 0.63 6.87
C GLY A 124 -1.39 0.48 7.01
N ILE A 125 -0.71 1.26 6.18
CA ILE A 125 0.73 1.22 6.02
C ILE A 125 1.24 2.64 5.86
N LEU A 126 2.37 2.96 6.49
CA LEU A 126 3.14 4.16 6.19
C LEU A 126 4.51 3.71 5.69
N LEU A 127 4.92 4.24 4.54
CA LEU A 127 6.26 4.03 3.98
C LEU A 127 6.95 5.38 3.83
N PHE A 128 8.23 5.44 4.20
CA PHE A 128 9.04 6.64 4.04
C PHE A 128 10.50 6.28 3.73
N ASP A 129 11.06 6.89 2.70
CA ASP A 129 12.45 6.71 2.27
C ASP A 129 13.27 7.95 2.65
N LYS A 130 14.28 7.78 3.51
CA LYS A 130 15.07 8.93 3.99
C LYS A 130 15.91 9.58 2.89
N ASP A 131 16.30 8.82 1.87
CA ASP A 131 17.23 9.29 0.85
C ASP A 131 16.55 10.21 -0.15
N SER A 132 15.36 9.82 -0.64
CA SER A 132 14.53 10.68 -1.49
C SER A 132 13.70 11.70 -0.70
N GLY A 133 13.53 11.50 0.62
CA GLY A 133 12.67 12.33 1.46
C GLY A 133 11.17 12.21 1.12
N SER A 134 10.75 11.07 0.61
CA SER A 134 9.40 10.81 0.09
C SER A 134 8.71 9.67 0.83
N GLY A 135 7.39 9.62 0.77
CA GLY A 135 6.60 8.60 1.47
C GLY A 135 5.13 8.60 1.08
N ILE A 136 4.44 7.54 1.52
CA ILE A 136 3.01 7.30 1.28
C ILE A 136 2.32 6.83 2.56
N TRP A 137 0.99 6.97 2.56
CA TRP A 137 0.08 6.46 3.58
C TRP A 137 -1.17 5.86 2.92
#